data_AF-A0A9E1R6D7-F1
#
_entry.id   AF-A0A9E1R6D7-F1
#
_cell.length_a   1.000
_cell.length_b   1.000
_cell.length_c   1.000
_cell.angle_alpha   90.00
_cell.angle_beta   90.00
_cell.angle_gamma   90.00
#
_symmetry.space_group_name_H-M   'P 1'
#
loop_
_entity.id
_entity.type
_entity.pdbx_description
1 polymer ?
#
loop_
_entity_poly.entity_id
_entity_poly.type
_entity_poly.pdbx_seq_one_letter_code
_entity_poly.pdbx_strand_id
1 'polypeptide(L)'
;MKISNAIKLALPLAIAGAFVSVSAEERVLNVTNWAEYMAEDTISNFEEETGIKVTFDPYDSVETIDSKLLAGSTGYDVVSHSGSAIARLIPAGILQSLDKSQLPNMSHMRGDVMNQLSSNWDPDNNYVVPFMWGTHGVTYNEELVKSVYPDAPIGSMDMIFDPVHMEKLAACGVAFLDSPTDVIPMALAYLGLDPSSTDRADYKKAEEMLLKVRPYIKTFDNYAYQKMPEREFCVAVTWGPDGLLAVSGAEEADTGVELKFFSPPGKGKANIWVDGWVIPADAENVEEA
;
A
#
# COMPACT_ATOMS: atom_id res chain seq x y z
N MET A 1 0.95 60.59 81.84
CA MET A 1 0.31 59.39 81.24
C MET A 1 0.74 59.33 79.77
N LYS A 2 1.96 58.83 79.51
CA LYS A 2 2.33 57.66 78.66
C LYS A 2 1.84 57.77 77.19
N ILE A 3 2.64 58.36 76.29
CA ILE A 3 3.61 57.74 75.34
C ILE A 3 2.98 56.73 74.36
N SER A 4 2.92 57.12 73.09
CA SER A 4 2.55 56.33 71.91
C SER A 4 3.73 55.48 71.42
N ASN A 5 3.52 54.19 71.18
CA ASN A 5 4.45 53.33 70.45
C ASN A 5 3.77 52.81 69.18
N ALA A 6 4.30 53.20 68.02
CA ALA A 6 3.98 52.62 66.72
C ALA A 6 4.93 51.43 66.46
N ILE A 7 4.38 50.23 66.34
CA ILE A 7 5.10 49.03 65.89
C ILE A 7 4.95 48.94 64.37
N LYS A 8 6.05 49.11 63.63
CA LYS A 8 6.10 48.84 62.19
C LYS A 8 6.28 47.33 61.99
N LEU A 9 5.25 46.67 61.44
CA LEU A 9 5.33 45.29 60.98
C LEU A 9 5.91 45.30 59.55
N ALA A 10 7.11 44.76 59.37
CA ALA A 10 7.69 44.52 58.05
C ALA A 10 7.22 43.15 57.54
N LEU A 11 6.51 43.13 56.41
CA LEU A 11 6.07 41.92 55.72
C LEU A 11 7.14 41.54 54.67
N PRO A 12 7.68 40.31 54.63
CA PRO A 12 8.60 39.92 53.58
C PRO A 12 7.82 39.62 52.30
N LEU A 13 8.18 40.32 51.22
CA LEU A 13 7.67 40.08 49.87
C LEU A 13 8.32 38.81 49.33
N ALA A 14 7.62 37.67 49.42
CA ALA A 14 8.03 36.43 48.78
C ALA A 14 7.75 36.53 47.27
N ILE A 15 8.80 36.69 46.48
CA ILE A 15 8.73 36.56 45.01
C ILE A 15 8.61 35.07 44.71
N ALA A 16 7.39 34.59 44.53
CA ALA A 16 7.13 33.27 43.95
C ALA A 16 7.47 33.36 42.45
N GLY A 17 8.65 32.86 42.07
CA GLY A 17 8.98 32.62 40.67
C GLY A 17 8.03 31.57 40.12
N ALA A 18 7.10 31.99 39.27
CA ALA A 18 6.32 31.08 38.45
C ALA A 18 7.27 30.42 37.44
N PHE A 19 7.70 29.18 37.74
CA PHE A 19 8.20 28.29 36.71
C PHE A 19 7.02 27.96 35.82
N VAL A 20 6.93 28.64 34.68
CA VAL A 20 6.10 28.19 33.57
C VAL A 20 6.82 26.95 33.04
N SER A 21 6.41 25.77 33.50
CA SER A 21 6.72 24.54 32.80
C SER A 21 6.06 24.65 31.44
N VAL A 22 6.83 25.00 30.41
CA VAL A 22 6.46 24.72 29.03
C VAL A 22 6.32 23.20 28.98
N SER A 23 5.07 22.72 29.00
CA SER A 23 4.81 21.34 28.60
C SER A 23 5.29 21.27 27.16
N ALA A 24 6.39 20.56 26.91
CA ALA A 24 6.69 20.16 25.54
C ALA A 24 5.46 19.40 25.05
N GLU A 25 4.84 19.92 23.99
CA GLU A 25 3.75 19.24 23.33
C GLU A 25 4.28 17.87 22.90
N GLU A 26 3.51 16.82 23.21
CA GLU A 26 3.90 15.46 22.85
C GLU A 26 3.95 15.40 21.32
N ARG A 27 5.14 15.13 20.77
CA ARG A 27 5.33 15.05 19.32
C ARG A 27 4.65 13.79 18.83
N VAL A 28 3.65 13.95 17.97
CA VAL A 28 2.85 12.84 17.45
C VAL A 28 2.90 12.81 15.93
N LEU A 29 2.72 11.63 15.36
CA LEU A 29 2.61 11.41 13.93
C LEU A 29 1.46 10.43 13.67
N ASN A 30 0.49 10.84 12.87
CA ASN A 30 -0.62 9.99 12.47
C ASN A 30 -0.33 9.38 11.09
N VAL A 31 -0.20 8.06 11.05
CA VAL A 31 0.27 7.32 9.87
C VAL A 31 -0.77 6.32 9.43
N THR A 32 -0.96 6.19 8.11
CA THR A 32 -1.73 5.09 7.53
C THR A 32 -0.99 4.49 6.33
N ASN A 33 -1.03 3.16 6.25
CA ASN A 33 -0.37 2.36 5.21
C ASN A 33 -1.20 1.09 4.94
N TRP A 34 -0.86 0.38 3.87
CA TRP A 34 -1.37 -0.96 3.62
C TRP A 34 -1.14 -1.89 4.82
N ALA A 35 -2.09 -2.79 5.07
CA ALA A 35 -1.90 -3.87 6.05
C ALA A 35 -0.74 -4.79 5.66
N GLU A 36 -0.05 -5.38 6.65
CA GLU A 36 1.08 -6.30 6.45
C GLU A 36 2.26 -5.75 5.62
N TYR A 37 2.44 -4.43 5.59
CA TYR A 37 3.38 -3.75 4.69
C TYR A 37 4.59 -3.09 5.36
N MET A 38 4.79 -3.35 6.66
CA MET A 38 5.93 -2.85 7.43
C MET A 38 6.42 -3.95 8.39
N ALA A 39 7.73 -3.98 8.67
CA ALA A 39 8.27 -4.88 9.68
C ALA A 39 7.78 -4.49 11.08
N GLU A 40 7.55 -5.49 11.94
CA GLU A 40 6.93 -5.34 13.26
C GLU A 40 7.61 -4.32 14.17
N ASP A 41 8.92 -4.14 14.04
CA ASP A 41 9.75 -3.25 14.87
C ASP A 41 9.99 -1.86 14.26
N THR A 42 9.51 -1.60 13.04
CA THR A 42 9.77 -0.34 12.31
C THR A 42 9.30 0.87 13.11
N ILE A 43 8.07 0.82 13.63
CA ILE A 43 7.48 1.94 14.37
C ILE A 43 8.20 2.12 15.71
N SER A 44 8.42 1.05 16.48
CA SER A 44 9.09 1.15 17.78
C SER A 44 10.51 1.70 17.67
N ASN A 45 11.26 1.28 16.63
CA ASN A 45 12.60 1.78 16.38
C ASN A 45 12.58 3.29 16.04
N PHE A 46 11.60 3.73 15.23
CA PHE A 46 11.40 5.15 14.93
C PHE A 46 11.04 5.98 16.17
N GLU A 47 10.12 5.49 17.01
CA GLU A 47 9.75 6.19 18.25
C GLU A 47 10.93 6.29 19.22
N GLU A 48 11.75 5.24 19.34
CA GLU A 48 12.94 5.23 20.20
C GLU A 48 14.00 6.23 19.72
N GLU A 49 14.22 6.31 18.40
CA GLU A 49 15.22 7.20 17.80
C GLU A 49 14.81 8.68 17.88
N THR A 50 13.54 8.99 17.62
CA THR A 50 13.07 10.37 17.41
C THR A 50 12.33 10.97 18.60
N GLY A 51 11.79 10.11 19.47
CA GLY A 51 10.86 10.50 20.53
C GLY A 51 9.46 10.90 20.03
N ILE A 52 9.15 10.71 18.73
CA ILE A 52 7.85 10.98 18.13
C ILE A 52 6.95 9.77 18.38
N LYS A 53 5.71 9.98 18.82
CA LYS A 53 4.71 8.94 19.01
C LYS A 53 3.88 8.71 17.76
N VAL A 54 3.78 7.45 17.33
CA VAL A 54 3.11 7.10 16.09
C VAL A 54 1.75 6.47 16.40
N THR A 55 0.69 7.09 15.87
CA THR A 55 -0.62 6.45 15.76
C THR A 55 -0.71 5.84 14.37
N PHE A 56 -0.85 4.52 14.28
CA PHE A 56 -0.85 3.78 13.02
C PHE A 56 -2.17 3.06 12.77
N ASP A 57 -2.81 3.39 11.65
CA ASP A 57 -4.05 2.74 11.19
C ASP A 57 -3.83 2.08 9.82
N PRO A 58 -3.86 0.75 9.69
CA PRO A 58 -3.74 0.11 8.39
C PRO A 58 -5.03 0.22 7.56
N TYR A 59 -4.91 0.11 6.23
CA TYR A 59 -6.03 -0.03 5.29
C TYR A 59 -5.79 -1.16 4.27
N ASP A 60 -6.83 -1.56 3.54
CA ASP A 60 -6.86 -2.77 2.70
C ASP A 60 -7.15 -2.52 1.20
N SER A 61 -7.52 -1.28 0.85
CA SER A 61 -7.97 -0.90 -0.50
C SER A 61 -7.75 0.58 -0.80
N VAL A 62 -7.52 0.88 -2.08
CA VAL A 62 -7.39 2.24 -2.62
C VAL A 62 -8.64 3.06 -2.29
N GLU A 63 -9.83 2.47 -2.40
CA GLU A 63 -11.11 3.12 -2.19
C GLU A 63 -11.30 3.59 -0.74
N THR A 64 -10.84 2.80 0.23
CA THR A 64 -10.93 3.14 1.67
C THR A 64 -10.10 4.38 1.98
N ILE A 65 -8.85 4.42 1.54
CA ILE A 65 -7.97 5.57 1.82
C ILE A 65 -8.36 6.80 0.99
N ASP A 66 -8.76 6.64 -0.27
CA ASP A 66 -9.20 7.76 -1.10
C ASP A 66 -10.47 8.41 -0.60
N SER A 67 -11.39 7.64 -0.02
CA SER A 67 -12.59 8.19 0.61
C SER A 67 -12.23 9.17 1.75
N LYS A 68 -11.18 8.87 2.52
CA LYS A 68 -10.69 9.77 3.59
C LYS A 68 -9.96 10.98 3.01
N LEU A 69 -9.01 10.75 2.09
CA LEU A 69 -8.22 11.81 1.44
C LEU A 69 -9.09 12.85 0.73
N LEU A 70 -10.12 12.40 -0.01
CA LEU A 70 -11.02 13.28 -0.76
C LEU A 70 -12.04 14.00 0.12
N ALA A 71 -12.39 13.45 1.29
CA ALA A 71 -13.27 14.12 2.24
C ALA A 71 -12.59 15.30 2.93
N GLY A 72 -11.26 15.26 3.07
CA GLY A 72 -10.48 16.21 3.87
C GLY A 72 -10.70 16.02 5.37
N SER A 73 -9.97 16.79 6.19
CA SER A 73 -9.82 16.54 7.62
C SER A 73 -9.44 15.07 7.88
N THR A 74 -8.42 14.61 7.16
CA THR A 74 -8.04 13.20 7.07
C THR A 74 -7.63 12.62 8.43
N GLY A 75 -7.04 13.46 9.28
CA GLY A 75 -6.44 13.05 10.55
C GLY A 75 -5.12 12.30 10.37
N TYR A 76 -4.51 12.33 9.17
CA TYR A 76 -3.23 11.70 8.88
C TYR A 76 -2.19 12.73 8.47
N ASP A 77 -0.98 12.53 8.97
CA ASP A 77 0.20 13.32 8.62
C ASP A 77 0.97 12.66 7.48
N VAL A 78 1.04 11.32 7.47
CA VAL A 78 1.73 10.53 6.44
C VAL A 78 0.85 9.39 5.96
N VAL A 79 0.71 9.29 4.64
CA VAL A 79 -0.11 8.27 3.99
C VAL A 79 0.76 7.54 2.97
N SER A 80 0.89 6.21 3.09
CA SER A 80 1.40 5.40 1.97
C SER A 80 0.23 5.10 1.04
N HIS A 81 0.41 5.32 -0.26
CA HIS A 81 -0.63 5.11 -1.26
C HIS A 81 -0.06 4.68 -2.60
N SER A 82 -0.91 4.12 -3.46
CA SER A 82 -0.52 3.71 -4.81
C SER A 82 -0.21 4.91 -5.68
N GLY A 83 0.93 4.90 -6.36
CA GLY A 83 1.35 5.95 -7.30
C GLY A 83 0.26 6.29 -8.32
N SER A 84 -0.42 5.26 -8.83
CA SER A 84 -1.54 5.44 -9.78
C SER A 84 -2.72 6.22 -9.21
N ALA A 85 -3.02 6.03 -7.91
CA ALA A 85 -4.06 6.77 -7.20
C ALA A 85 -3.56 8.16 -6.77
N ILE A 86 -2.30 8.29 -6.37
CA ILE A 86 -1.67 9.59 -6.06
C ILE A 86 -1.75 10.55 -7.26
N ALA A 87 -1.55 10.05 -8.48
CA ALA A 87 -1.56 10.85 -9.70
C ALA A 87 -2.85 11.69 -9.88
N ARG A 88 -4.01 11.19 -9.41
CA ARG A 88 -5.28 11.95 -9.45
C ARG A 88 -5.45 12.94 -8.31
N LEU A 89 -4.75 12.74 -7.19
CA LEU A 89 -4.83 13.57 -5.99
C LEU A 89 -3.98 14.83 -6.09
N ILE A 90 -2.84 14.76 -6.78
CA ILE A 90 -1.93 15.90 -7.02
C ILE A 90 -2.68 17.09 -7.66
N PRO A 91 -3.32 16.97 -8.84
CA PRO A 91 -4.01 18.10 -9.46
C PRO A 91 -5.25 18.57 -8.69
N ALA A 92 -5.78 17.73 -7.77
CA ALA A 92 -6.89 18.08 -6.90
C ALA A 92 -6.46 18.88 -5.66
N GLY A 93 -5.16 19.06 -5.42
CA GLY A 93 -4.62 19.81 -4.27
C GLY A 93 -4.80 19.09 -2.94
N ILE A 94 -4.99 17.77 -2.96
CA ILE A 94 -5.17 16.94 -1.76
C ILE A 94 -3.85 16.63 -1.06
N LEU A 95 -2.74 16.73 -1.79
CA LEU A 95 -1.38 16.45 -1.31
C LEU A 95 -0.54 17.72 -1.37
N GLN A 96 0.38 17.87 -0.41
CA GLN A 96 1.40 18.93 -0.45
C GLN A 96 2.70 18.43 -1.06
N SER A 97 3.45 19.34 -1.68
CA SER A 97 4.78 19.02 -2.23
C SER A 97 5.79 18.83 -1.10
N LEU A 98 6.67 17.85 -1.25
CA LEU A 98 7.72 17.54 -0.29
C LEU A 98 8.84 18.58 -0.34
N ASP A 99 9.27 19.06 0.83
CA ASP A 99 10.54 19.79 0.95
C ASP A 99 11.71 18.80 0.91
N LYS A 100 12.27 18.61 -0.28
CA LYS A 100 13.41 17.70 -0.50
C LYS A 100 14.66 18.07 0.31
N SER A 101 14.75 19.30 0.84
CA SER A 101 15.87 19.68 1.71
C SER A 101 15.81 19.01 3.09
N GLN A 102 14.61 18.60 3.54
CA GLN A 102 14.39 17.83 4.76
C GLN A 102 14.57 16.31 4.56
N LEU A 103 14.73 15.86 3.31
CA LEU A 103 14.76 14.44 2.95
C LEU A 103 16.12 14.03 2.35
N PRO A 104 17.25 14.14 3.08
CA PRO A 104 18.58 13.83 2.56
C PRO A 104 18.71 12.35 2.11
N ASN A 105 17.92 11.46 2.71
CA ASN A 105 17.90 10.03 2.40
C ASN A 105 17.21 9.70 1.06
N MET A 106 16.54 10.66 0.41
CA MET A 106 16.05 10.45 -0.97
C MET A 106 17.19 10.14 -1.95
N SER A 107 18.44 10.48 -1.60
CA SER A 107 19.63 10.11 -2.37
C SER A 107 19.87 8.58 -2.45
N HIS A 108 19.25 7.80 -1.57
CA HIS A 108 19.33 6.34 -1.58
C HIS A 108 18.27 5.67 -2.48
N MET A 109 17.32 6.45 -3.02
CA MET A 109 16.25 5.90 -3.86
C MET A 109 16.78 5.35 -5.18
N ARG A 110 16.20 4.23 -5.61
CA ARG A 110 16.57 3.57 -6.86
C ARG A 110 16.10 4.40 -8.06
N GLY A 111 17.02 4.78 -8.95
CA GLY A 111 16.75 5.76 -10.01
C GLY A 111 15.70 5.34 -11.04
N ASP A 112 15.58 4.06 -11.37
CA ASP A 112 14.55 3.57 -12.29
C ASP A 112 13.13 3.59 -11.69
N VAL A 113 12.98 3.30 -10.39
CA VAL A 113 11.71 3.45 -9.66
C VAL A 113 11.31 4.92 -9.59
N MET A 114 12.25 5.81 -9.28
CA MET A 114 12.02 7.26 -9.30
C MET A 114 11.59 7.75 -10.69
N ASN A 115 12.26 7.27 -11.76
CA ASN A 115 11.88 7.61 -13.13
C ASN A 115 10.49 7.08 -13.50
N GLN A 116 10.12 5.89 -13.03
CA GLN A 116 8.79 5.31 -13.24
C GLN A 116 7.72 6.17 -12.55
N LEU A 117 7.92 6.56 -11.28
CA LEU A 117 7.05 7.51 -10.58
C LEU A 117 6.92 8.82 -11.37
N SER A 118 8.05 9.42 -11.74
CA SER A 118 8.09 10.74 -12.39
C SER A 118 7.37 10.77 -13.74
N SER A 119 7.56 9.72 -14.53
CA SER A 119 7.02 9.66 -15.89
C SER A 119 5.52 9.38 -15.94
N ASN A 120 4.96 8.79 -14.87
CA ASN A 120 3.59 8.27 -14.91
C ASN A 120 2.65 8.92 -13.89
N TRP A 121 3.16 9.33 -12.73
CA TRP A 121 2.31 9.61 -11.57
C TRP A 121 2.69 10.84 -10.75
N ASP A 122 3.97 11.13 -10.57
CA ASP A 122 4.47 12.23 -9.72
C ASP A 122 5.50 13.09 -10.48
N PRO A 123 5.05 14.06 -11.31
CA PRO A 123 5.94 14.89 -12.11
C PRO A 123 7.06 15.52 -11.28
N ASP A 124 8.30 15.33 -11.74
CA ASP A 124 9.55 15.78 -11.09
C ASP A 124 9.79 15.18 -9.69
N ASN A 125 9.09 14.11 -9.33
CA ASN A 125 9.14 13.43 -8.01
C ASN A 125 8.91 14.41 -6.85
N ASN A 126 7.86 15.21 -6.91
CA ASN A 126 7.63 16.32 -5.96
C ASN A 126 6.73 15.94 -4.79
N TYR A 127 6.00 14.84 -4.86
CA TYR A 127 4.96 14.50 -3.88
C TYR A 127 5.21 13.16 -3.19
N VAL A 128 5.96 12.25 -3.82
CA VAL A 128 6.05 10.84 -3.40
C VAL A 128 7.47 10.45 -3.03
N VAL A 129 7.64 9.87 -1.83
CA VAL A 129 8.81 9.05 -1.50
C VAL A 129 8.46 7.58 -1.74
N PRO A 130 9.06 6.89 -2.73
CA PRO A 130 8.73 5.48 -2.98
C PRO A 130 9.08 4.64 -1.75
N PHE A 131 8.16 3.76 -1.38
CA PHE A 131 8.32 2.85 -0.26
C PHE A 131 8.55 1.43 -0.73
N MET A 132 7.58 0.89 -1.47
CA MET A 132 7.64 -0.44 -2.06
C MET A 132 7.13 -0.41 -3.50
N TRP A 133 7.53 -1.39 -4.28
CA TRP A 133 7.14 -1.53 -5.67
C TRP A 133 7.17 -3.00 -6.05
N GLY A 134 6.47 -3.35 -7.10
CA GLY A 134 6.45 -4.71 -7.57
C GLY A 134 5.71 -4.86 -8.88
N THR A 135 5.39 -6.11 -9.20
CA THR A 135 4.57 -6.45 -10.34
C THR A 135 3.38 -7.27 -9.89
N HIS A 136 2.33 -7.29 -10.67
CA HIS A 136 1.29 -8.30 -10.53
C HIS A 136 1.75 -9.65 -11.10
N GLY A 137 1.20 -10.73 -10.58
CA GLY A 137 1.42 -12.06 -11.11
C GLY A 137 0.40 -13.07 -10.60
N VAL A 138 0.81 -14.33 -10.58
CA VAL A 138 -0.04 -15.44 -10.18
C VAL A 138 0.72 -16.31 -9.19
N THR A 139 0.16 -16.46 -7.99
CA THR A 139 0.56 -17.47 -7.03
C THR A 139 -0.24 -18.73 -7.28
N TYR A 140 0.40 -19.90 -7.24
CA TYR A 140 -0.26 -21.18 -7.50
C TYR A 140 0.31 -22.31 -6.65
N ASN A 141 -0.55 -23.30 -6.39
CA ASN A 141 -0.16 -24.59 -5.82
C ASN A 141 -0.04 -25.59 -6.98
N GLU A 142 1.19 -25.93 -7.37
CA GLU A 142 1.46 -26.77 -8.54
C GLU A 142 0.86 -28.18 -8.41
N GLU A 143 0.88 -28.76 -7.22
CA GLU A 143 0.31 -30.09 -6.94
C GLU A 143 -1.20 -30.08 -7.18
N LEU A 144 -1.92 -29.11 -6.60
CA LEU A 144 -3.37 -29.00 -6.78
C LEU A 144 -3.76 -28.70 -8.22
N VAL A 145 -3.04 -27.79 -8.88
CA VAL A 145 -3.27 -27.48 -10.30
C VAL A 145 -3.13 -28.75 -11.15
N LYS A 146 -2.04 -29.50 -10.98
CA LYS A 146 -1.81 -30.74 -11.76
C LYS A 146 -2.78 -31.87 -11.40
N SER A 147 -3.33 -31.88 -10.18
CA SER A 147 -4.30 -32.88 -9.75
C SER A 147 -5.62 -32.80 -10.53
N VAL A 148 -6.06 -31.57 -10.90
CA VAL A 148 -7.28 -31.34 -11.68
C VAL A 148 -7.01 -31.11 -13.16
N TYR A 149 -5.81 -30.62 -13.51
CA TYR A 149 -5.41 -30.31 -14.87
C TYR A 149 -3.91 -30.61 -15.10
N PRO A 150 -3.55 -31.87 -15.41
CA PRO A 150 -2.15 -32.29 -15.55
C PRO A 150 -1.34 -31.49 -16.59
N ASP A 151 -1.98 -31.09 -17.70
CA ASP A 151 -1.38 -30.32 -18.79
C ASP A 151 -1.71 -28.82 -18.70
N ALA A 152 -1.88 -28.28 -17.49
CA ALA A 152 -2.14 -26.86 -17.28
C ALA A 152 -0.99 -26.00 -17.85
N PRO A 153 -1.29 -24.83 -18.47
CA PRO A 153 -0.28 -23.96 -19.05
C PRO A 153 0.43 -23.11 -17.97
N ILE A 154 1.08 -23.77 -17.00
CA ILE A 154 1.77 -23.12 -15.88
C ILE A 154 2.80 -22.11 -16.39
N GLY A 155 2.77 -20.89 -15.83
CA GLY A 155 3.62 -19.78 -16.25
C GLY A 155 3.03 -18.92 -17.37
N SER A 156 1.82 -19.21 -17.84
CA SER A 156 1.08 -18.37 -18.79
C SER A 156 -0.10 -17.65 -18.12
N MET A 157 -0.37 -16.43 -18.56
CA MET A 157 -1.59 -15.70 -18.20
C MET A 157 -2.86 -16.36 -18.74
N ASP A 158 -2.74 -17.29 -19.69
CA ASP A 158 -3.87 -18.11 -20.14
C ASP A 158 -4.48 -18.91 -18.99
N MET A 159 -3.72 -19.21 -17.93
CA MET A 159 -4.27 -19.83 -16.71
C MET A 159 -5.42 -19.05 -16.10
N ILE A 160 -5.40 -17.71 -16.20
CA ILE A 160 -6.38 -16.83 -15.54
C ILE A 160 -7.30 -16.10 -16.53
N PHE A 161 -6.89 -15.93 -17.79
CA PHE A 161 -7.63 -15.16 -18.79
C PHE A 161 -8.18 -15.99 -19.97
N ASP A 162 -7.80 -17.26 -20.12
CA ASP A 162 -8.45 -18.15 -21.09
C ASP A 162 -9.57 -18.98 -20.40
N PRO A 163 -10.84 -18.87 -20.83
CA PRO A 163 -11.94 -19.63 -20.24
C PRO A 163 -11.75 -21.16 -20.31
N VAL A 164 -11.04 -21.68 -21.32
CA VAL A 164 -10.78 -23.12 -21.49
C VAL A 164 -9.94 -23.67 -20.34
N HIS A 165 -8.99 -22.89 -19.84
CA HIS A 165 -8.14 -23.29 -18.72
C HIS A 165 -8.83 -22.99 -17.38
N MET A 166 -9.48 -21.83 -17.28
CA MET A 166 -10.22 -21.42 -16.08
C MET A 166 -11.34 -22.40 -15.70
N GLU A 167 -12.05 -22.96 -16.68
CA GLU A 167 -13.09 -23.98 -16.42
C GLU A 167 -12.53 -25.19 -15.66
N LYS A 168 -11.32 -25.65 -15.99
CA LYS A 168 -10.68 -26.79 -15.33
C LYS A 168 -10.13 -26.40 -13.97
N LEU A 169 -9.49 -25.23 -13.87
CA LEU A 169 -8.87 -24.73 -12.64
C LEU A 169 -9.90 -24.37 -11.57
N ALA A 170 -11.13 -24.02 -11.96
CA ALA A 170 -12.24 -23.78 -11.03
C ALA A 170 -12.46 -24.96 -10.06
N ALA A 171 -12.12 -26.19 -10.45
CA ALA A 171 -12.24 -27.38 -9.62
C ALA A 171 -11.33 -27.35 -8.37
N CYS A 172 -10.23 -26.60 -8.38
CA CYS A 172 -9.31 -26.45 -7.25
C CYS A 172 -9.28 -25.04 -6.63
N GLY A 173 -10.20 -24.17 -7.05
CA GLY A 173 -10.37 -22.82 -6.52
C GLY A 173 -9.45 -21.78 -7.18
N VAL A 174 -10.08 -20.77 -7.78
CA VAL A 174 -9.39 -19.62 -8.38
C VAL A 174 -9.85 -18.33 -7.68
N ALA A 175 -8.89 -17.52 -7.23
CA ALA A 175 -9.15 -16.21 -6.64
C ALA A 175 -8.50 -15.09 -7.48
N PHE A 176 -9.16 -13.94 -7.51
CA PHE A 176 -8.64 -12.71 -8.11
C PHE A 176 -8.50 -11.64 -7.03
N LEU A 177 -7.60 -10.68 -7.25
CA LEU A 177 -7.59 -9.44 -6.48
C LEU A 177 -8.93 -8.72 -6.64
N ASP A 178 -9.47 -8.18 -5.55
CA ASP A 178 -10.53 -7.17 -5.58
C ASP A 178 -9.91 -5.79 -5.80
N SER A 179 -9.19 -5.66 -6.93
CA SER A 179 -8.53 -4.43 -7.36
C SER A 179 -8.81 -4.21 -8.85
N PRO A 180 -9.86 -3.45 -9.21
CA PRO A 180 -10.18 -3.19 -10.61
C PRO A 180 -9.08 -2.40 -11.32
N THR A 181 -8.37 -1.52 -10.59
CA THR A 181 -7.25 -0.72 -11.10
C THR A 181 -6.02 -1.56 -11.46
N ASP A 182 -5.92 -2.79 -10.97
CA ASP A 182 -4.85 -3.72 -11.32
C ASP A 182 -5.32 -4.78 -12.33
N VAL A 183 -6.47 -5.40 -12.07
CA VAL A 183 -7.00 -6.50 -12.88
C VAL A 183 -7.35 -6.05 -14.31
N ILE A 184 -7.94 -4.86 -14.46
CA ILE A 184 -8.36 -4.38 -15.79
C ILE A 184 -7.13 -4.05 -16.65
N PRO A 185 -6.12 -3.31 -16.19
CA PRO A 185 -4.87 -3.13 -16.94
C PRO A 185 -4.16 -4.45 -17.27
N MET A 186 -4.19 -5.45 -16.39
CA MET A 186 -3.67 -6.80 -16.71
C MET A 186 -4.44 -7.46 -17.86
N ALA A 187 -5.77 -7.35 -17.86
CA ALA A 187 -6.63 -7.85 -18.93
C ALA A 187 -6.36 -7.14 -20.27
N LEU A 188 -6.19 -5.81 -20.26
CA LEU A 188 -5.80 -5.02 -21.43
C LEU A 188 -4.45 -5.51 -21.99
N ALA A 189 -3.45 -5.66 -21.13
CA ALA A 189 -2.11 -6.17 -21.51
C ALA A 189 -2.17 -7.57 -22.16
N TYR A 190 -3.02 -8.45 -21.60
CA TYR A 190 -3.25 -9.79 -22.12
C TYR A 190 -3.84 -9.75 -23.53
N LEU A 191 -4.84 -8.89 -23.76
CA LEU A 191 -5.45 -8.65 -25.07
C LEU A 191 -4.51 -7.95 -26.08
N GLY A 192 -3.30 -7.57 -25.67
CA GLY A 192 -2.34 -6.83 -26.49
C GLY A 192 -2.69 -5.36 -26.66
N LEU A 193 -3.53 -4.82 -25.77
CA LEU A 193 -3.91 -3.41 -25.70
C LEU A 193 -2.98 -2.66 -24.74
N ASP A 194 -3.05 -1.32 -24.79
CA ASP A 194 -2.32 -0.47 -23.85
C ASP A 194 -2.93 -0.61 -22.43
N PRO A 195 -2.16 -1.03 -21.41
CA PRO A 195 -2.63 -1.10 -20.02
C PRO A 195 -3.08 0.26 -19.46
N SER A 196 -2.61 1.36 -20.05
CA SER A 196 -2.99 2.73 -19.72
C SER A 196 -3.98 3.35 -20.73
N SER A 197 -4.67 2.51 -21.53
CA SER A 197 -5.65 2.99 -22.50
C SER A 197 -6.71 3.87 -21.85
N THR A 198 -7.10 4.93 -22.55
CA THR A 198 -8.23 5.80 -22.18
C THR A 198 -9.42 5.63 -23.13
N ASP A 199 -9.32 4.68 -24.08
CA ASP A 199 -10.38 4.39 -25.04
C ASP A 199 -11.43 3.45 -24.44
N ARG A 200 -12.68 3.92 -24.37
CA ARG A 200 -13.83 3.13 -23.90
C ARG A 200 -14.02 1.82 -24.68
N ALA A 201 -13.63 1.77 -25.96
CA ALA A 201 -13.74 0.57 -26.77
C ALA A 201 -12.79 -0.55 -26.28
N ASP A 202 -11.63 -0.20 -25.73
CA ASP A 202 -10.69 -1.17 -25.18
C ASP A 202 -11.20 -1.76 -23.87
N TYR A 203 -11.77 -0.93 -23.00
CA TYR A 203 -12.44 -1.40 -21.77
C TYR A 203 -13.60 -2.35 -22.06
N LYS A 204 -14.38 -2.10 -23.13
CA LYS A 204 -15.43 -3.03 -23.54
C LYS A 204 -14.88 -4.41 -23.94
N LYS A 205 -13.73 -4.46 -24.65
CA LYS A 205 -13.08 -5.73 -24.98
C LYS A 205 -12.58 -6.46 -23.73
N ALA A 206 -12.01 -5.72 -22.77
CA ALA A 206 -11.57 -6.28 -21.49
C ALA A 206 -12.75 -6.82 -20.69
N GLU A 207 -13.86 -6.09 -20.60
CA GLU A 207 -15.11 -6.52 -19.96
C GLU A 207 -15.64 -7.82 -20.60
N GLU A 208 -15.76 -7.86 -21.94
CA GLU A 208 -16.23 -9.04 -22.66
C GLU A 208 -15.35 -10.28 -22.43
N MET A 209 -14.04 -10.09 -22.24
CA MET A 209 -13.11 -11.18 -21.88
C MET A 209 -13.28 -11.60 -20.42
N LEU A 210 -13.27 -10.64 -19.50
CA LEU A 210 -13.39 -10.89 -18.05
C LEU A 210 -14.72 -11.59 -17.71
N LEU A 211 -15.82 -11.24 -18.38
CA LEU A 211 -17.11 -11.90 -18.21
C LEU A 211 -17.09 -13.39 -18.62
N LYS A 212 -16.20 -13.80 -19.53
CA LYS A 212 -16.05 -15.22 -19.91
C LYS A 212 -15.34 -16.03 -18.84
N VAL A 213 -14.41 -15.44 -18.10
CA VAL A 213 -13.70 -16.12 -17.01
C VAL A 213 -14.42 -16.00 -15.66
N ARG A 214 -15.27 -14.97 -15.50
CA ARG A 214 -16.01 -14.69 -14.26
C ARG A 214 -16.73 -15.89 -13.63
N PRO A 215 -17.39 -16.81 -14.36
CA PRO A 215 -18.06 -17.97 -13.76
C PRO A 215 -17.11 -18.94 -13.05
N TYR A 216 -15.81 -18.88 -13.35
CA TYR A 216 -14.78 -19.78 -12.83
C TYR A 216 -14.00 -19.18 -11.66
N ILE A 217 -14.26 -17.91 -11.33
CA ILE A 217 -13.65 -17.21 -10.20
C ILE A 217 -14.50 -17.47 -8.96
N LYS A 218 -13.87 -18.06 -7.93
CA LYS A 218 -14.53 -18.38 -6.66
C LYS A 218 -14.73 -17.13 -5.80
N THR A 219 -13.74 -16.25 -5.75
CA THR A 219 -13.81 -15.00 -4.97
C THR A 219 -12.94 -13.89 -5.58
N PHE A 220 -13.31 -12.65 -5.27
CA PHE A 220 -12.44 -11.48 -5.39
C PHE A 220 -12.03 -11.10 -3.95
N ASP A 221 -10.76 -11.27 -3.62
CA ASP A 221 -10.23 -11.13 -2.26
C ASP A 221 -8.72 -10.87 -2.36
N ASN A 222 -8.28 -9.68 -1.91
CA ASN A 222 -6.88 -9.24 -1.97
C ASN A 222 -5.94 -10.13 -1.13
N TYR A 223 -6.48 -10.84 -0.14
CA TYR A 223 -5.72 -11.69 0.79
C TYR A 223 -5.97 -13.19 0.59
N ALA A 224 -6.54 -13.58 -0.55
CA ALA A 224 -6.81 -15.00 -0.85
C ALA A 224 -5.55 -15.88 -0.78
N TYR A 225 -4.35 -15.31 -0.98
CA TYR A 225 -3.07 -16.01 -0.86
C TYR A 225 -2.86 -16.61 0.54
N GLN A 226 -3.41 -16.00 1.59
CA GLN A 226 -3.28 -16.48 2.97
C GLN A 226 -4.00 -17.82 3.19
N LYS A 227 -5.00 -18.16 2.36
CA LYS A 227 -5.77 -19.42 2.43
C LYS A 227 -5.22 -20.50 1.48
N MET A 228 -4.19 -20.19 0.69
CA MET A 228 -3.54 -21.17 -0.20
C MET A 228 -2.79 -22.29 0.54
N PRO A 229 -2.11 -22.05 1.68
CA PRO A 229 -1.53 -23.12 2.50
C PRO A 229 -2.58 -24.13 3.01
N GLU A 230 -3.83 -23.69 3.18
CA GLU A 230 -4.96 -24.55 3.58
C GLU A 230 -5.57 -25.32 2.40
N ARG A 231 -4.98 -25.19 1.20
CA ARG A 231 -5.46 -25.79 -0.07
C ARG A 231 -6.85 -25.31 -0.48
N GLU A 232 -7.26 -24.10 -0.05
CA GLU A 232 -8.56 -23.53 -0.46
C GLU A 232 -8.55 -23.05 -1.92
N PHE A 233 -7.41 -22.53 -2.38
CA PHE A 233 -7.20 -22.05 -3.74
C PHE A 233 -5.93 -22.65 -4.32
N CYS A 234 -6.00 -23.11 -5.57
CA CYS A 234 -4.84 -23.57 -6.33
C CYS A 234 -4.23 -22.47 -7.20
N VAL A 235 -4.98 -21.41 -7.49
CA VAL A 235 -4.55 -20.26 -8.29
C VAL A 235 -5.09 -18.99 -7.64
N ALA A 236 -4.22 -18.01 -7.42
CA ALA A 236 -4.58 -16.66 -6.99
C ALA A 236 -3.82 -15.63 -7.83
N VAL A 237 -4.54 -14.63 -8.35
CA VAL A 237 -3.89 -13.40 -8.83
C VAL A 237 -3.41 -12.62 -7.62
N THR A 238 -2.14 -12.24 -7.60
CA THR A 238 -1.49 -11.62 -6.44
C THR A 238 -0.59 -10.47 -6.85
N TRP A 239 -0.37 -9.52 -5.95
CA TRP A 239 0.80 -8.65 -6.02
C TRP A 239 2.06 -9.49 -5.76
N GLY A 240 3.16 -9.16 -6.44
CA GLY A 240 4.38 -9.97 -6.43
C GLY A 240 4.94 -10.24 -5.02
N PRO A 241 5.15 -9.20 -4.19
CA PRO A 241 5.61 -9.37 -2.81
C PRO A 241 4.67 -10.26 -1.99
N ASP A 242 3.36 -10.08 -2.07
CA ASP A 242 2.38 -10.93 -1.37
C ASP A 242 2.44 -12.38 -1.84
N GLY A 243 2.60 -12.58 -3.15
CA GLY A 243 2.80 -13.90 -3.72
C GLY A 243 4.07 -14.56 -3.20
N LEU A 244 5.17 -13.81 -3.07
CA LEU A 244 6.43 -14.30 -2.49
C LEU A 244 6.33 -14.52 -0.98
N LEU A 245 5.58 -13.68 -0.26
CA LEU A 245 5.29 -13.85 1.16
C LEU A 245 4.50 -15.14 1.40
N ALA A 246 3.52 -15.44 0.55
CA ALA A 246 2.77 -16.70 0.60
C ALA A 246 3.70 -17.91 0.37
N VAL A 247 4.64 -17.80 -0.58
CA VAL A 247 5.63 -18.85 -0.86
C VAL A 247 6.52 -19.08 0.36
N SER A 248 7.15 -18.04 0.90
CA SER A 248 8.03 -18.19 2.07
C SER A 248 7.28 -18.64 3.31
N GLY A 249 6.07 -18.11 3.55
CA GLY A 249 5.23 -18.50 4.69
C GLY A 249 4.80 -19.97 4.63
N ALA A 250 4.50 -20.51 3.44
CA ALA A 250 4.20 -21.92 3.27
C ALA A 250 5.41 -22.83 3.54
N GLU A 251 6.61 -22.41 3.12
CA GLU A 251 7.87 -23.09 3.39
C GLU A 251 8.19 -23.10 4.90
N GLU A 252 8.03 -21.96 5.59
CA GLU A 252 8.30 -21.82 7.02
C GLU A 252 7.33 -22.62 7.90
N ALA A 253 6.06 -22.71 7.50
CA ALA A 253 5.03 -23.41 8.25
C ALA A 253 5.14 -24.96 8.15
N ASP A 254 6.00 -25.50 7.29
CA ASP A 254 6.25 -26.94 7.07
C ASP A 254 4.95 -27.76 6.90
N THR A 255 3.98 -27.19 6.19
CA THR A 255 2.65 -27.79 5.99
C THR A 255 2.62 -28.85 4.88
N GLY A 256 3.75 -29.07 4.21
CA GLY A 256 3.86 -29.89 3.01
C GLY A 256 3.19 -29.28 1.77
N VAL A 257 2.80 -28.01 1.82
CA VAL A 257 2.29 -27.26 0.67
C VAL A 257 3.43 -26.44 0.07
N GLU A 258 3.69 -26.64 -1.22
CA GLU A 258 4.63 -25.84 -2.00
C GLU A 258 3.83 -24.86 -2.88
N LEU A 259 3.99 -23.57 -2.61
CA LEU A 259 3.44 -22.51 -3.45
C LEU A 259 4.53 -21.98 -4.37
N LYS A 260 4.12 -21.46 -5.52
CA LYS A 260 5.02 -20.83 -6.50
C LYS A 260 4.38 -19.56 -7.02
N PHE A 261 5.21 -18.62 -7.45
CA PHE A 261 4.79 -17.38 -8.07
C PHE A 261 5.36 -17.27 -9.49
N PHE A 262 4.57 -16.77 -10.44
CA PHE A 262 5.11 -16.29 -11.71
C PHE A 262 4.58 -14.89 -12.03
N SER A 263 5.47 -14.07 -12.59
CA SER A 263 5.11 -12.80 -13.23
C SER A 263 5.05 -13.01 -14.75
N PRO A 264 4.06 -12.42 -15.46
CA PRO A 264 3.92 -12.59 -16.90
C PRO A 264 5.21 -12.20 -17.66
N PRO A 265 5.79 -13.11 -18.45
CA PRO A 265 7.03 -12.82 -19.15
C PRO A 265 6.79 -11.86 -20.33
N GLY A 266 7.72 -10.92 -20.52
CA GLY A 266 7.75 -10.03 -21.69
C GLY A 266 7.47 -8.56 -21.36
N LYS A 267 7.94 -7.68 -22.24
CA LYS A 267 7.79 -6.23 -22.07
C LYS A 267 6.31 -5.83 -22.15
N GLY A 268 5.83 -5.10 -21.14
CA GLY A 268 4.44 -4.62 -21.07
C GLY A 268 3.41 -5.71 -20.77
N LYS A 269 3.84 -6.86 -20.22
CA LYS A 269 2.95 -7.98 -19.85
C LYS A 269 2.67 -8.05 -18.36
N ALA A 270 3.58 -7.56 -17.53
CA ALA A 270 3.37 -7.34 -16.10
C ALA A 270 3.32 -5.84 -15.81
N ASN A 271 2.26 -5.40 -15.12
CA ASN A 271 2.15 -4.02 -14.68
C ASN A 271 3.03 -3.81 -13.46
N ILE A 272 3.89 -2.79 -13.55
CA ILE A 272 4.63 -2.28 -12.40
C ILE A 272 3.73 -1.33 -11.61
N TRP A 273 3.74 -1.47 -10.30
CA TRP A 273 3.13 -0.55 -9.36
C TRP A 273 4.23 -0.05 -8.42
N VAL A 274 4.04 1.17 -7.92
CA VAL A 274 4.92 1.78 -6.93
C VAL A 274 4.01 2.43 -5.91
N ASP A 275 4.14 2.00 -4.66
CA ASP A 275 3.51 2.66 -3.53
C ASP A 275 4.53 3.57 -2.87
N GLY A 276 4.05 4.69 -2.33
CA GLY A 276 4.94 5.63 -1.69
C GLY A 276 4.23 6.50 -0.68
N TRP A 277 5.05 7.06 0.20
CA TRP A 277 4.64 8.00 1.22
C TRP A 277 4.35 9.36 0.62
N VAL A 278 3.22 9.93 1.01
CA VAL A 278 2.76 11.27 0.69
C VAL A 278 2.30 11.98 1.94
N ILE A 279 2.32 13.30 1.92
CA ILE A 279 1.83 14.16 3.00
C ILE A 279 0.52 14.81 2.52
N PRO A 280 -0.63 14.55 3.18
CA PRO A 280 -1.87 15.27 2.90
C PRO A 280 -1.72 16.78 3.07
N ALA A 281 -2.47 17.55 2.29
CA ALA A 281 -2.44 19.02 2.38
C ALA A 281 -3.00 19.56 3.72
N ASP A 282 -3.73 18.73 4.46
CA ASP A 282 -4.31 19.03 5.76
C ASP A 282 -3.58 18.37 6.95
N ALA A 283 -2.38 17.83 6.72
CA ALA A 283 -1.52 17.29 7.78
C ALA A 283 -1.19 18.36 8.84
N GLU A 284 -1.21 17.98 10.11
CA GLU A 284 -0.96 18.89 11.24
C GLU A 284 0.50 18.87 11.68
N ASN A 285 1.17 17.71 11.58
CA ASN A 285 2.54 17.47 12.05
C ASN A 285 3.52 17.27 10.89
N VAL A 286 3.67 18.30 10.04
CA VAL A 286 4.48 18.22 8.79
C VAL A 286 5.98 18.09 9.04
N GLU A 287 6.50 18.59 10.16
CA GLU A 287 7.93 18.44 10.49
C GLU A 287 8.26 17.03 11.00
N GLU A 288 7.31 16.39 11.68
CA GLU A 288 7.40 14.99 12.10
C GLU A 288 7.24 13.99 10.93
N ALA A 289 6.50 14.38 9.90
CA ALA A 289 6.17 13.62 8.68
C ALA A 289 7.35 13.51 7.70
#